data_AF-A0A355TX06-F1
#
_entry.id   AF-A0A355TX06-F1
#
_cell.length_a   1.000
_cell.length_b   1.000
_cell.length_c   1.000
_cell.angle_alpha   90.00
_cell.angle_beta   90.00
_cell.angle_gamma   90.00
#
_symmetry.space_group_name_H-M   'P 1'
#
loop_
_entity.id
_entity.type
_entity.pdbx_description
1 polymer ?
#
loop_
_entity_poly.entity_id
_entity_poly.type
_entity_poly.pdbx_seq_one_letter_code
_entity_poly.pdbx_strand_id
1 'polypeptide(L)'
;MTANNMSQLNAMLIKELGKAINVTSDKALADMYDETGKFYTKGNPVMYERTGALGDTPKTTSPTISSCENGGKASFDAYLDTNYQYTSGDNPSMQQVLELANYGTPWTTASGATAKPTLGKKGFWERAEKKIERTLNRTLKKFFK
;
A
#
# COMPACT_ATOMS: atom_id res chain seq x y z
N MET A 1 15.67 -11.93 26.79
CA MET A 1 14.41 -12.69 26.89
C MET A 1 14.75 -14.05 27.47
N THR A 2 14.07 -14.50 28.54
CA THR A 2 14.31 -15.82 29.13
C THR A 2 13.01 -16.63 29.06
N ALA A 3 13.07 -17.78 28.40
CA ALA A 3 11.98 -18.74 28.30
C ALA A 3 12.42 -20.04 28.97
N ASN A 4 11.53 -20.65 29.75
CA ASN A 4 11.82 -21.91 30.47
C ASN A 4 11.32 -23.14 29.70
N ASN A 5 10.60 -22.96 28.60
CA ASN A 5 10.17 -24.01 27.70
C ASN A 5 9.83 -23.45 26.30
N MET A 6 9.59 -24.35 25.35
CA MET A 6 9.29 -23.98 23.95
C MET A 6 7.99 -23.18 23.81
N SER A 7 6.96 -23.50 24.60
CA SER A 7 5.68 -22.78 24.56
C SER A 7 5.86 -21.31 24.98
N GLN A 8 6.62 -21.06 26.04
CA GLN A 8 6.99 -19.72 26.49
C GLN A 8 7.81 -18.98 25.44
N LEU A 9 8.80 -19.65 24.83
CA LEU A 9 9.59 -19.06 23.76
C LEU A 9 8.70 -18.66 22.57
N ASN A 10 7.81 -19.55 22.13
CA ASN A 10 6.89 -19.29 21.02
C ASN A 10 5.98 -18.09 21.33
N ALA A 11 5.37 -18.05 22.53
CA ALA A 11 4.53 -16.93 22.95
C ALA A 11 5.31 -15.60 22.95
N MET A 12 6.56 -15.60 23.39
CA MET A 12 7.43 -14.41 23.36
C MET A 12 7.74 -13.97 21.93
N LEU A 13 8.08 -14.90 21.03
CA LEU A 13 8.36 -14.60 19.62
C LEU A 13 7.13 -14.04 18.90
N ILE A 14 5.94 -14.62 19.12
CA ILE A 14 4.68 -14.13 18.53
C ILE A 14 4.32 -12.75 19.06
N LYS A 15 4.58 -12.47 20.34
CA LYS A 15 4.39 -11.14 20.92
C LYS A 15 5.29 -10.10 20.25
N GLU A 16 6.58 -10.39 20.07
CA GLU A 16 7.50 -9.47 19.39
C GLU A 16 7.15 -9.33 17.90
N LEU A 17 6.74 -10.41 17.23
CA LEU A 17 6.26 -10.37 15.86
C LEU A 17 5.03 -9.47 15.72
N GLY A 18 4.07 -9.58 16.64
CA GLY A 18 2.87 -8.75 16.67
C GLY A 18 3.19 -7.26 16.80
N LYS A 19 4.12 -6.90 17.69
CA LYS A 19 4.60 -5.52 17.82
C LYS A 19 5.28 -5.04 16.53
N ALA A 20 6.10 -5.88 15.92
CA ALA A 20 6.81 -5.54 14.69
C ALA A 20 5.84 -5.31 13.52
N ILE A 21 4.82 -6.15 13.38
CA ILE A 21 3.82 -5.99 12.31
C ILE A 21 2.91 -4.78 12.55
N ASN A 22 2.51 -4.48 13.80
CA ASN A 22 1.76 -3.25 14.09
C ASN A 22 2.54 -2.00 13.65
N VAL A 23 3.81 -1.88 14.06
CA VAL A 23 4.66 -0.75 13.65
C VAL A 23 4.90 -0.73 12.14
N THR A 24 4.96 -1.89 11.50
CA THR A 24 5.14 -1.98 10.05
C THR A 24 3.88 -1.53 9.31
N SER A 25 2.68 -1.91 9.76
CA SER A 25 1.41 -1.50 9.15
C SER A 25 1.22 0.01 9.19
N ASP A 26 1.44 0.64 10.35
CA ASP A 26 1.31 2.11 10.50
C ASP A 26 2.25 2.87 9.55
N LYS A 27 3.49 2.39 9.44
CA LYS A 27 4.49 2.99 8.55
C LYS A 27 4.24 2.67 7.08
N ALA A 28 3.71 1.49 6.77
CA ALA A 28 3.32 1.12 5.42
C ALA A 28 2.26 2.09 4.91
N LEU A 29 1.26 2.40 5.72
CA LEU A 29 0.23 3.38 5.38
C LEU A 29 0.85 4.77 5.08
N ALA A 30 1.76 5.24 5.92
CA ALA A 30 2.48 6.50 5.69
C ALA A 30 3.35 6.47 4.42
N ASP A 31 4.05 5.36 4.15
CA ASP A 31 4.89 5.17 2.96
C ASP A 31 4.06 5.22 1.67
N MET A 32 2.85 4.64 1.69
CA MET A 32 1.90 4.72 0.58
C MET A 32 1.40 6.14 0.36
N TYR A 33 0.96 6.84 1.42
CA TYR A 33 0.52 8.24 1.33
C TYR A 33 1.59 9.17 0.74
N ASP A 34 2.85 8.98 1.15
CA ASP A 34 3.97 9.76 0.61
C ASP A 34 4.16 9.51 -0.90
N GLU A 35 4.10 8.26 -1.35
CA GLU A 35 4.29 7.95 -2.78
C GLU A 35 3.08 8.30 -3.65
N THR A 36 1.85 8.09 -3.18
CA THR A 36 0.64 8.55 -3.89
C THR A 36 0.57 10.07 -3.95
N GLY A 37 0.91 10.78 -2.87
CA GLY A 37 1.00 12.25 -2.88
C GLY A 37 2.04 12.77 -3.87
N LYS A 38 3.20 12.09 -3.97
CA LYS A 38 4.25 12.42 -4.94
C LYS A 38 3.81 12.27 -6.40
N PHE A 39 2.74 11.54 -6.71
CA PHE A 39 2.17 11.50 -8.06
C PHE A 39 1.96 12.91 -8.61
N TYR A 40 1.46 13.83 -7.78
CA TYR A 40 1.11 15.18 -8.16
C TYR A 40 2.31 16.14 -8.28
N THR A 41 3.53 15.69 -7.93
CA THR A 41 4.75 16.52 -8.04
C THR A 41 5.33 16.58 -9.45
N LYS A 42 4.84 15.74 -10.39
CA LYS A 42 5.26 15.74 -11.79
C LYS A 42 4.11 16.00 -12.75
N GLY A 43 4.43 16.71 -13.83
CA GLY A 43 3.47 17.15 -14.84
C GLY A 43 2.61 18.30 -14.32
N ASN A 44 2.42 19.32 -15.16
CA ASN A 44 1.51 20.43 -14.88
C ASN A 44 0.37 20.39 -15.91
N PRO A 45 -0.82 19.86 -15.55
CA PRO A 45 -1.93 19.81 -16.48
C PRO A 45 -2.45 21.22 -16.76
N VAL A 46 -2.56 21.57 -18.04
CA VAL A 46 -3.14 22.87 -18.48
C VAL A 46 -4.67 22.79 -18.59
N MET A 47 -5.21 21.59 -18.78
CA MET A 47 -6.63 21.39 -19.14
C MET A 47 -7.55 21.04 -17.96
N TYR A 48 -7.00 20.74 -16.76
CA TYR A 48 -7.81 20.36 -15.60
C TYR A 48 -7.09 20.63 -14.28
N GLU A 49 -7.88 20.91 -13.24
CA GLU A 49 -7.39 21.00 -11.87
C GLU A 49 -7.22 19.62 -11.24
N ARG A 50 -6.19 19.46 -10.40
CA ARG A 50 -5.89 18.21 -9.70
C ARG A 50 -6.60 18.17 -8.36
N THR A 51 -7.47 17.20 -8.16
CA THR A 51 -8.27 17.04 -6.94
C THR A 51 -7.52 16.43 -5.76
N GLY A 52 -6.37 15.78 -6.00
CA GLY A 52 -5.62 15.09 -4.94
C GLY A 52 -6.16 13.71 -4.56
N ALA A 53 -7.24 13.23 -5.19
CA ALA A 53 -7.98 12.02 -4.79
C ALA A 53 -7.14 10.72 -4.68
N LEU A 54 -6.05 10.58 -5.44
CA LEU A 54 -5.13 9.44 -5.30
C LEU A 54 -4.46 9.40 -3.92
N GLY A 55 -4.34 10.57 -3.27
CA GLY A 55 -3.85 10.70 -1.92
C GLY A 55 -4.75 10.02 -0.89
N ASP A 56 -6.03 9.79 -1.18
CA ASP A 56 -6.99 9.22 -0.22
C ASP A 56 -7.20 7.71 -0.35
N THR A 57 -6.66 7.11 -1.42
CA THR A 57 -6.81 5.68 -1.71
C THR A 57 -5.96 4.74 -0.84
N PRO A 58 -4.78 5.11 -0.29
CA PRO A 58 -4.03 4.18 0.55
C PRO A 58 -4.82 3.68 1.77
N LYS A 59 -4.87 2.36 1.95
CA LYS A 59 -5.45 1.68 3.11
C LYS A 59 -4.61 0.49 3.55
N THR A 60 -4.68 0.16 4.83
CA THR A 60 -4.19 -1.10 5.38
C THR A 60 -5.30 -1.82 6.16
N THR A 61 -5.26 -3.14 6.19
CA THR A 61 -6.09 -3.91 7.13
C THR A 61 -5.48 -3.89 8.52
N SER A 62 -6.31 -4.11 9.54
CA SER A 62 -5.83 -4.34 10.90
C SER A 62 -4.91 -5.57 10.92
N PRO A 63 -3.71 -5.47 11.53
CA PRO A 63 -2.83 -6.60 11.70
C PRO A 63 -3.53 -7.80 12.35
N THR A 64 -3.35 -8.97 11.73
CA THR A 64 -3.80 -10.25 12.26
C THR A 64 -2.59 -10.99 12.82
N ILE A 65 -2.77 -11.64 13.98
CA ILE A 65 -1.73 -12.44 14.64
C ILE A 65 -2.36 -13.78 15.02
N SER A 66 -1.72 -14.88 14.62
CA SER A 66 -2.17 -16.22 15.00
C SER A 66 -0.99 -17.06 15.48
N SER A 67 -1.14 -17.71 16.62
CA SER A 67 -0.21 -18.68 17.18
C SER A 67 -0.58 -20.11 16.77
N CYS A 68 0.43 -20.92 16.49
CA CYS A 68 0.35 -22.36 16.23
C CYS A 68 1.22 -23.09 17.27
N GLU A 69 1.05 -24.40 17.48
CA GLU A 69 1.89 -25.17 18.43
C GLU A 69 3.40 -24.97 18.22
N ASN A 70 3.85 -24.88 16.96
CA ASN A 70 5.25 -24.73 16.58
C ASN A 70 5.56 -23.42 15.83
N GLY A 71 4.86 -22.33 16.18
CA GLY A 71 5.16 -21.01 15.61
C GLY A 71 3.95 -20.10 15.55
N GLY A 72 3.86 -19.33 14.48
CA GLY A 72 2.73 -18.48 14.21
C GLY A 72 3.03 -17.52 13.06
N LYS A 73 2.04 -16.71 12.73
CA LYS A 73 2.10 -15.74 11.65
C LYS A 73 1.49 -14.42 12.09
N ALA A 74 1.97 -13.35 11.50
CA ALA A 74 1.32 -12.06 11.57
C ALA A 74 1.32 -11.41 10.18
N SER A 75 0.20 -10.80 9.80
CA SER A 75 -0.01 -10.26 8.47
C SER A 75 -0.97 -9.08 8.49
N PHE A 76 -0.78 -8.18 7.53
CA PHE A 76 -1.72 -7.13 7.16
C PHE A 76 -1.67 -6.99 5.64
N ASP A 77 -2.75 -6.48 5.06
CA ASP A 77 -2.81 -6.16 3.64
C ASP A 77 -2.66 -4.65 3.47
N ALA A 78 -1.92 -4.24 2.45
CA ALA A 78 -1.81 -2.87 2.01
C ALA A 78 -2.39 -2.76 0.61
N TYR A 79 -3.31 -1.82 0.38
CA TYR A 79 -4.03 -1.71 -0.88
C TYR A 79 -4.44 -0.27 -1.17
N LEU A 80 -4.80 -0.02 -2.44
CA LEU A 80 -5.42 1.23 -2.87
C LEU A 80 -6.92 1.00 -2.96
N ASP A 81 -7.69 1.80 -2.24
CA ASP A 81 -9.15 1.74 -2.21
C ASP A 81 -9.74 2.03 -3.59
N THR A 82 -10.56 1.10 -4.07
CA THR A 82 -11.21 1.15 -5.38
C THR A 82 -12.67 1.60 -5.30
N ASN A 83 -13.19 1.91 -4.10
CA ASN A 83 -14.59 2.30 -3.90
C ASN A 83 -14.91 3.73 -4.38
N TYR A 84 -13.89 4.49 -4.79
CA TYR A 84 -14.08 5.82 -5.37
C TYR A 84 -14.53 5.72 -6.83
N GLN A 85 -15.61 6.42 -7.17
CA GLN A 85 -16.04 6.55 -8.56
C GLN A 85 -15.37 7.76 -9.20
N TYR A 86 -14.76 7.54 -10.37
CA TYR A 86 -14.21 8.63 -11.18
C TYR A 86 -15.21 8.97 -12.29
N THR A 87 -15.95 10.07 -12.11
CA THR A 87 -16.92 10.54 -13.11
C THR A 87 -16.15 11.24 -14.24
N SER A 88 -15.75 10.46 -15.24
CA SER A 88 -15.34 10.97 -16.54
C SER A 88 -16.35 10.52 -17.58
N GLY A 89 -16.38 11.13 -18.77
CA GLY A 89 -17.36 10.82 -19.82
C GLY A 89 -17.44 9.34 -20.20
N ASP A 90 -16.38 8.57 -19.94
CA ASP A 90 -16.28 7.14 -20.23
C ASP A 90 -16.49 6.21 -19.01
N ASN A 91 -16.81 6.75 -17.83
CA ASN A 91 -17.08 6.02 -16.57
C ASN A 91 -16.14 4.80 -16.31
N PRO A 92 -14.82 4.99 -16.25
CA PRO A 92 -13.88 3.89 -16.02
C PRO A 92 -14.01 3.31 -14.61
N SER A 93 -13.63 2.04 -14.46
CA SER A 93 -13.46 1.45 -13.14
C SER A 93 -12.27 2.10 -12.42
N MET A 94 -12.31 2.15 -11.08
CA MET A 94 -11.20 2.72 -10.32
C MET A 94 -9.90 1.93 -10.54
N GLN A 95 -9.99 0.62 -10.78
CA GLN A 95 -8.82 -0.19 -11.17
C GLN A 95 -8.19 0.33 -12.47
N GLN A 96 -8.98 0.60 -13.51
CA GLN A 96 -8.46 1.15 -14.77
C GLN A 96 -7.80 2.52 -14.55
N VAL A 97 -8.39 3.36 -13.70
CA VAL A 97 -7.82 4.67 -13.34
C VAL A 97 -6.48 4.51 -12.62
N LEU A 98 -6.39 3.60 -11.66
CA LEU A 98 -5.15 3.32 -10.91
C LEU A 98 -4.07 2.71 -11.80
N GLU A 99 -4.42 1.80 -12.71
CA GLU A 99 -3.48 1.21 -13.67
C GLU A 99 -2.95 2.26 -14.65
N LEU A 100 -3.82 3.12 -15.17
CA LEU A 100 -3.41 4.24 -16.02
C LEU A 100 -2.54 5.26 -15.25
N ALA A 101 -2.86 5.53 -13.98
CA ALA A 101 -2.09 6.42 -13.13
C ALA A 101 -0.71 5.86 -12.78
N ASN A 102 -0.63 4.59 -12.43
CA ASN A 102 0.61 3.97 -11.96
C ASN A 102 1.50 3.50 -13.12
N TYR A 103 0.93 2.75 -14.06
CA TYR A 103 1.67 2.09 -15.14
C TYR A 103 1.54 2.83 -16.48
N GLY A 104 0.50 3.64 -16.64
CA GLY A 104 0.20 4.28 -17.93
C GLY A 104 -0.52 3.37 -18.91
N THR A 105 -1.09 2.25 -18.43
CA THR A 105 -1.85 1.29 -19.24
C THR A 105 -3.18 1.90 -19.66
N PRO A 106 -3.42 2.19 -20.94
CA PRO A 106 -4.68 2.73 -21.41
C PRO A 106 -5.74 1.63 -21.57
N TRP A 107 -7.01 2.02 -21.50
CA TRP A 107 -8.14 1.18 -21.91
C TRP A 107 -8.84 1.76 -23.14
N THR A 108 -9.67 0.94 -23.79
CA THR A 108 -10.56 1.38 -24.87
C THR A 108 -11.87 1.86 -24.26
N THR A 109 -12.23 3.11 -24.53
CA THR A 109 -13.47 3.76 -24.08
C THR A 109 -14.69 3.23 -24.84
N ALA A 110 -15.90 3.51 -24.34
CA ALA A 110 -17.14 3.11 -25.01
C ALA A 110 -17.29 3.71 -26.43
N SER A 111 -16.66 4.87 -26.67
CA SER A 111 -16.62 5.51 -27.99
C SER A 111 -15.62 4.90 -28.97
N GLY A 112 -14.84 3.90 -28.54
CA GLY A 112 -13.76 3.28 -29.31
C GLY A 112 -12.43 4.04 -29.26
N ALA A 113 -12.38 5.19 -28.58
CA ALA A 113 -11.13 5.94 -28.38
C ALA A 113 -10.25 5.31 -27.29
N THR A 114 -8.94 5.52 -27.36
CA THR A 114 -7.98 5.11 -26.32
C THR A 114 -7.90 6.14 -25.20
N ALA A 115 -7.98 5.70 -23.95
CA ALA A 115 -7.81 6.56 -22.78
C ALA A 115 -6.42 7.21 -22.78
N LYS A 116 -6.38 8.53 -22.57
CA LYS A 116 -5.12 9.29 -22.61
C LYS A 116 -4.31 9.06 -21.34
N PRO A 117 -2.97 8.90 -21.43
CA PRO A 117 -2.12 8.79 -20.25
C PRO A 117 -2.28 9.96 -19.28
N THR A 118 -2.28 9.66 -17.99
CA THR A 118 -2.26 10.69 -16.96
C THR A 118 -0.88 11.38 -16.90
N LEU A 119 -0.92 12.67 -16.57
CA LEU A 119 0.28 13.42 -16.18
C LEU A 119 0.50 13.19 -14.69
N GLY A 120 1.69 12.72 -14.30
CA GLY A 120 2.00 12.41 -12.91
C GLY A 120 3.28 11.59 -12.75
N LYS A 121 3.75 11.48 -11.51
CA LYS A 121 4.89 10.64 -11.13
C LYS A 121 4.47 9.17 -11.02
N LYS A 122 4.35 8.52 -12.18
CA LYS A 122 4.06 7.08 -12.35
C LYS A 122 4.96 6.17 -11.53
N GLY A 123 4.57 4.92 -11.31
CA GLY A 123 5.30 3.90 -10.54
C GLY A 123 5.33 4.18 -9.04
N PHE A 124 4.30 4.84 -8.50
CA PHE A 124 4.21 5.16 -7.09
C PHE A 124 3.96 3.90 -6.24
N TRP A 125 3.24 2.92 -6.78
CA TRP A 125 2.91 1.70 -6.06
C TRP A 125 4.15 0.85 -5.79
N GLU A 126 4.97 0.61 -6.82
CA GLU A 126 6.22 -0.15 -6.70
C GLU A 126 7.25 0.56 -5.80
N ARG A 127 7.20 1.89 -5.74
CA ARG A 127 8.02 2.65 -4.79
C ARG A 127 7.51 2.50 -3.36
N ALA A 128 6.19 2.48 -3.15
CA ALA A 128 5.60 2.21 -1.85
C ALA A 128 5.96 0.79 -1.38
N GLU A 129 5.79 -0.24 -2.22
CA GLU A 129 6.16 -1.63 -1.93
C GLU A 129 7.62 -1.75 -1.47
N LYS A 130 8.56 -1.14 -2.22
CA LYS A 130 9.99 -1.13 -1.85
C LYS A 130 10.26 -0.44 -0.52
N LYS A 131 9.47 0.56 -0.13
CA LYS A 131 9.61 1.20 1.19
C LYS A 131 9.04 0.34 2.30
N ILE A 132 7.86 -0.25 2.08
CA ILE A 132 7.21 -1.17 3.01
C ILE A 132 8.16 -2.33 3.33
N GLU A 133 8.81 -2.92 2.32
CA GLU A 133 9.80 -3.99 2.51
C GLU A 133 10.98 -3.56 3.40
N ARG A 134 11.54 -2.37 3.15
CA ARG A 134 12.63 -1.81 3.99
C ARG A 134 12.15 -1.55 5.41
N THR A 135 10.93 -1.05 5.56
CA THR A 135 10.29 -0.76 6.85
C THR A 135 10.09 -2.05 7.65
N LEU A 136 9.60 -3.12 7.02
CA LEU A 136 9.45 -4.44 7.62
C LEU A 136 10.81 -4.97 8.10
N ASN A 137 11.82 -4.98 7.21
CA ASN A 137 13.16 -5.48 7.52
C ASN A 137 13.82 -4.72 8.69
N ARG A 138 13.69 -3.39 8.72
CA ARG A 138 14.20 -2.56 9.84
C ARG A 138 13.45 -2.82 11.14
N THR A 139 12.14 -3.02 11.05
CA THR A 139 11.30 -3.23 12.23
C THR A 139 11.55 -4.61 12.84
N LEU A 140 11.64 -5.65 12.03
CA LEU A 140 12.03 -7.00 12.49
C LEU A 140 13.40 -6.99 13.18
N LYS A 141 14.41 -6.35 12.58
CA LYS A 141 15.74 -6.17 13.21
C LYS A 141 15.71 -5.42 14.53
N LYS A 142 14.70 -4.58 14.78
CA LYS A 142 14.55 -3.84 16.05
C LYS A 142 13.98 -4.73 17.15
N PHE A 143 13.02 -5.59 16.83
CA PHE A 143 12.29 -6.40 17.81
C PHE A 143 12.92 -7.78 18.07
N PHE A 144 13.71 -8.33 17.13
CA PHE A 144 14.38 -9.63 17.26
C PHE A 144 15.90 -9.50 17.39
N LYS A 145 16.35 -8.70 18.35
CA LYS A 145 17.78 -8.56 18.68
C LYS A 145 18.26 -9.61 19.66
#